data_AF-A0A396P7I8-F1
#
_entry.id   AF-A0A396P7I8-F1
#
_cell.length_a   1.000
_cell.length_b   1.000
_cell.length_c   1.000
_cell.angle_alpha   90.00
_cell.angle_beta   90.00
_cell.angle_gamma   90.00
#
_symmetry.space_group_name_H-M   'P 1'
#
loop_
_entity.id
_entity.type
_entity.pdbx_description
1 polymer ?
#
loop_
_entity_poly.entity_id
_entity_poly.type
_entity_poly.pdbx_seq_one_letter_code
_entity_poly.pdbx_strand_id
1 'polypeptide(L)'
;MIDVTVKITAIIMYCDESILNLELGNGYTIEKCYYDDFPFKSEIENGKNQLCIEYIGSRLHDENGSYFICLKKEDVFLIDGPQIVPGAVITNKTCQCEDEIGAYQEQEVQYLHKIFSLLRLYKNGNIGLYQTFFNYRFKVLGFINNTQNHTSKNSTRNAYDERKYILATEDVERCNQFLRDYKLQIYSMMKPIIDEFVWGLEQTDAPTGFEQYTTALEMALLPVNQPGKKQMLSNRIAVLLGKNDAEVVGIHDKMLDFYRYRSESLHEGDGSNISKQELIEMENYVRQTITAIMQKSKCQLAIDNTKTWIDIKNDLMNELISKVVNKKTAGIL
;
A
#
# COMPACT_ATOMS: atom_id res chain seq x y z
N MET A 1 34.14 -8.89 2.03
CA MET A 1 32.89 -8.17 2.29
C MET A 1 33.19 -6.69 2.47
N ILE A 2 32.27 -5.85 2.03
CA ILE A 2 32.37 -4.38 2.11
C ILE A 2 31.19 -3.90 2.95
N ASP A 3 31.48 -3.03 3.92
CA ASP A 3 30.44 -2.33 4.68
C ASP A 3 29.89 -1.18 3.82
N VAL A 4 28.58 -1.19 3.58
CA VAL A 4 27.86 -0.12 2.90
C VAL A 4 26.95 0.57 3.88
N THR A 5 27.21 1.85 4.13
CA THR A 5 26.29 2.72 4.87
C THR A 5 25.28 3.30 3.91
N VAL A 6 24.00 3.26 4.27
CA VAL A 6 22.92 3.86 3.50
C VAL A 6 22.10 4.80 4.37
N LYS A 7 21.77 5.96 3.81
CA LYS A 7 20.75 6.87 4.35
C LYS A 7 19.57 6.91 3.39
N ILE A 8 18.41 6.52 3.89
CA ILE A 8 17.15 6.49 3.15
C ILE A 8 16.30 7.63 3.67
N THR A 9 15.73 8.43 2.78
CA THR A 9 14.83 9.53 3.14
C THR A 9 13.71 9.62 2.12
N ALA A 10 12.49 9.91 2.56
CA ALA A 10 11.36 10.16 1.69
C ALA A 10 10.36 11.10 2.35
N ILE A 11 9.60 11.86 1.56
CA ILE A 11 8.45 12.63 2.05
C ILE A 11 7.23 11.70 2.04
N ILE A 12 6.52 11.63 3.16
CA ILE A 12 5.25 10.91 3.26
C ILE A 12 4.13 11.85 2.81
N MET A 13 3.49 11.48 1.72
CA MET A 13 2.55 12.35 1.02
C MET A 13 1.21 12.44 1.78
N TYR A 14 0.64 13.64 1.83
CA TYR A 14 -0.71 13.95 2.31
C TYR A 14 -1.05 13.44 3.72
N CYS A 15 -0.12 13.50 4.65
CA CYS A 15 -0.34 13.21 6.07
C CYS A 15 -0.03 14.42 6.97
N ASP A 16 -0.27 14.27 8.27
CA ASP A 16 0.08 15.28 9.28
C ASP A 16 0.86 14.66 10.46
N GLU A 17 1.10 15.46 11.50
CA GLU A 17 1.88 15.04 12.67
C GLU A 17 1.26 13.86 13.45
N SER A 18 -0.01 13.49 13.17
CA SER A 18 -0.65 12.34 13.83
C SER A 18 0.05 11.02 13.56
N ILE A 19 0.83 10.90 12.48
CA ILE A 19 1.52 9.67 12.12
C ILE A 19 2.94 9.56 12.71
N LEU A 20 3.46 10.58 13.40
CA LEU A 20 4.85 10.59 13.89
C LEU A 20 5.19 9.41 14.81
N ASN A 21 4.19 8.87 15.51
CA ASN A 21 4.34 7.75 16.45
C ASN A 21 4.03 6.38 15.81
N LEU A 22 3.97 6.30 14.48
CA LEU A 22 3.79 5.00 13.80
C LEU A 22 5.09 4.20 13.78
N GLU A 23 4.97 2.93 14.17
CA GLU A 23 6.06 1.96 14.21
C GLU A 23 6.15 1.21 12.88
N LEU A 24 6.81 1.83 11.90
CA LEU A 24 6.93 1.22 10.57
C LEU A 24 7.81 -0.03 10.57
N GLY A 25 8.75 -0.16 11.51
CA GLY A 25 9.69 -1.28 11.62
C GLY A 25 10.86 -1.21 10.63
N ASN A 26 11.71 -2.24 10.60
CA ASN A 26 12.90 -2.33 9.73
C ASN A 26 13.87 -1.14 9.84
N GLY A 27 13.95 -0.51 11.02
CA GLY A 27 14.82 0.63 11.28
C GLY A 27 14.30 1.98 10.76
N TYR A 28 13.08 2.02 10.20
CA TYR A 28 12.46 3.26 9.77
C TYR A 28 11.86 4.05 10.92
N THR A 29 12.07 5.36 10.87
CA THR A 29 11.42 6.36 11.73
C THR A 29 10.65 7.37 10.89
N ILE A 30 9.63 7.98 11.51
CA ILE A 30 8.91 9.10 10.93
C ILE A 30 9.24 10.33 11.76
N GLU A 31 9.61 11.41 11.09
CA GLU A 31 9.98 12.64 11.75
C GLU A 31 9.57 13.86 10.93
N LYS A 32 9.50 14.98 11.63
CA LYS A 32 9.32 16.29 11.05
C LYS A 32 10.63 16.75 10.42
N CYS A 33 10.59 17.16 9.16
CA CYS A 33 11.73 17.72 8.45
C CYS A 33 11.37 19.08 7.87
N TYR A 34 12.04 20.14 8.34
CA TYR A 34 11.89 21.46 7.75
C TYR A 34 12.40 21.47 6.31
N TYR A 35 11.73 22.26 5.47
CA TYR A 35 12.01 22.31 4.04
C TYR A 35 13.45 22.74 3.74
N ASP A 36 13.96 23.70 4.51
CA ASP A 36 15.33 24.21 4.34
C ASP A 36 16.41 23.21 4.76
N ASP A 37 16.07 22.26 5.63
CA ASP A 37 16.97 21.21 6.12
C ASP A 37 16.82 19.89 5.34
N PHE A 38 15.95 19.83 4.33
CA PHE A 38 15.70 18.60 3.59
C PHE A 38 16.95 18.20 2.77
N PRO A 39 17.56 17.02 2.99
CA PRO A 39 18.85 16.66 2.38
C PRO A 39 18.85 16.61 0.85
N PHE A 40 17.68 16.41 0.24
CA PHE A 40 17.49 16.32 -1.21
C PHE A 40 16.64 17.48 -1.75
N LYS A 41 16.78 18.68 -1.16
CA LYS A 41 15.98 19.87 -1.52
C LYS A 41 16.00 20.18 -3.02
N SER A 42 17.16 20.06 -3.68
CA SER A 42 17.29 20.29 -5.12
C SER A 42 16.50 19.29 -6.00
N GLU A 43 16.18 18.11 -5.48
CA GLU A 43 15.43 17.08 -6.20
C GLU A 43 13.91 17.29 -6.12
N ILE A 44 13.46 18.11 -5.17
CA ILE A 44 12.05 18.44 -4.97
C ILE A 44 11.73 19.89 -5.38
N GLU A 45 12.71 20.60 -5.93
CA GLU A 45 12.58 21.94 -6.50
C GLU A 45 12.66 21.91 -8.02
N ASN A 46 11.92 22.82 -8.67
CA ASN A 46 12.03 23.07 -10.09
C ASN A 46 13.19 24.04 -10.40
N GLY A 47 13.47 24.28 -11.69
CA GLY A 47 14.54 25.19 -12.13
C GLY A 47 14.39 26.67 -11.71
N LYS A 48 13.32 27.04 -10.99
CA LYS A 48 13.10 28.36 -10.38
C LYS A 48 13.25 28.32 -8.85
N ASN A 49 13.80 27.25 -8.29
CA ASN A 49 13.89 26.99 -6.84
C ASN A 49 12.52 27.03 -6.15
N GLN A 50 11.48 26.59 -6.84
CA GLN A 50 10.14 26.44 -6.28
C GLN A 50 9.84 24.95 -6.12
N LEU A 51 9.19 24.60 -5.01
CA LEU A 51 8.75 23.23 -4.76
C LEU A 51 7.95 22.67 -5.95
N CYS A 52 8.31 21.47 -6.39
CA CYS A 52 7.62 20.74 -7.46
C CYS A 52 6.16 20.45 -7.07
N ILE A 53 5.27 20.43 -8.07
CA ILE A 53 3.82 20.40 -7.88
C ILE A 53 3.35 19.20 -7.06
N GLU A 54 4.06 18.09 -7.18
CA GLU A 54 3.76 16.82 -6.52
C GLU A 54 3.85 16.93 -4.99
N TYR A 55 4.72 17.81 -4.48
CA TYR A 55 4.94 17.97 -3.04
C TYR A 55 4.15 19.12 -2.41
N ILE A 56 3.57 20.02 -3.22
CA ILE A 56 2.89 21.23 -2.71
C ILE A 56 1.76 20.87 -1.74
N GLY A 57 0.94 19.88 -2.09
CA GLY A 57 -0.20 19.46 -1.26
C GLY A 57 0.18 18.80 0.07
N SER A 58 1.44 18.35 0.20
CA SER A 58 1.96 17.71 1.41
C SER A 58 2.75 18.66 2.31
N ARG A 59 2.94 19.92 1.90
CA ARG A 59 3.66 20.93 2.69
C ARG A 59 2.82 21.40 3.87
N LEU A 60 3.41 21.33 5.06
CA LEU A 60 2.84 21.79 6.32
C LEU A 60 3.56 23.07 6.79
N HIS A 61 2.95 23.80 7.71
CA HIS A 61 3.48 25.06 8.25
C HIS A 61 3.29 25.11 9.76
N ASP A 62 4.30 25.60 10.46
CA ASP A 62 4.25 25.96 11.87
C ASP A 62 4.94 27.32 12.11
N GLU A 63 5.24 27.64 13.37
CA GLU A 63 5.96 28.84 13.77
C GLU A 63 7.42 28.93 13.27
N ASN A 64 8.05 27.79 12.96
CA ASN A 64 9.44 27.69 12.52
C ASN A 64 9.59 27.63 10.99
N GLY A 65 8.48 27.43 10.25
CA GLY A 65 8.44 27.56 8.81
C GLY A 65 7.70 26.43 8.10
N SER A 66 8.05 26.21 6.83
CA SER A 66 7.50 25.11 6.04
C SER A 66 8.22 23.80 6.35
N TYR A 67 7.47 22.71 6.50
CA TYR A 67 8.02 21.38 6.77
C TYR A 67 7.21 20.27 6.10
N PHE A 68 7.77 19.07 6.14
CA PHE A 68 7.15 17.83 5.70
C PHE A 68 7.24 16.79 6.80
N ILE A 69 6.34 15.80 6.73
CA ILE A 69 6.49 14.55 7.45
C ILE A 69 7.35 13.64 6.58
N CYS A 70 8.49 13.23 7.11
CA CYS A 70 9.50 12.47 6.40
C CYS A 70 9.72 11.10 7.05
N LEU A 71 9.95 10.13 6.18
CA LEU A 71 10.49 8.82 6.52
C LEU A 71 12.02 8.91 6.51
N LYS A 72 12.69 8.35 7.52
CA LYS A 72 14.15 8.19 7.54
C LYS A 72 14.58 6.80 7.99
N LYS A 73 15.72 6.36 7.48
CA LYS A 73 16.45 5.17 7.94
C LYS A 73 17.95 5.38 7.69
N GLU A 74 18.76 5.00 8.66
CA GLU A 74 20.21 4.86 8.51
C GLU A 74 20.57 3.43 8.85
N ASP A 75 21.31 2.77 7.96
CA ASP A 75 21.58 1.34 8.06
C ASP A 75 22.98 1.02 7.51
N VAL A 76 23.50 -0.13 7.92
CA VAL A 76 24.77 -0.68 7.43
C VAL A 76 24.55 -2.13 7.02
N PHE A 77 24.84 -2.44 5.76
CA PHE A 77 24.74 -3.80 5.23
C PHE A 77 26.04 -4.23 4.56
N LEU A 78 26.22 -5.54 4.47
CA LEU A 78 27.38 -6.17 3.88
C LEU A 78 27.10 -6.56 2.44
N ILE A 79 28.03 -6.23 1.55
CA ILE A 79 28.04 -6.72 0.17
C ILE A 79 29.31 -7.50 -0.13
N ASP A 80 29.22 -8.38 -1.12
CA ASP A 80 30.40 -8.96 -1.71
C ASP A 80 31.13 -7.89 -2.55
N GLY A 81 32.44 -7.82 -2.35
CA GLY A 81 33.28 -6.93 -3.13
C GLY A 81 33.62 -7.56 -4.47
N PRO A 82 34.11 -6.76 -5.43
CA PRO A 82 34.54 -7.28 -6.71
C PRO A 82 35.66 -8.32 -6.53
N GLN A 83 35.49 -9.48 -7.16
CA GLN A 83 36.48 -10.55 -7.13
C GLN A 83 37.66 -10.20 -8.04
N ILE A 84 38.86 -10.11 -7.45
CA ILE A 84 40.09 -9.90 -8.23
C ILE A 84 40.60 -11.28 -8.66
N VAL A 85 40.30 -11.66 -9.90
CA VAL A 85 40.87 -12.86 -10.53
C VAL A 85 41.92 -12.48 -11.58
N PRO A 86 42.98 -13.28 -11.78
CA PRO A 86 44.00 -12.99 -12.80
C PRO A 86 43.37 -12.83 -14.19
N GLY A 87 43.66 -11.70 -14.84
CA GLY A 87 43.11 -11.37 -16.16
C GLY A 87 41.74 -10.67 -16.15
N ALA A 88 41.13 -10.43 -14.99
CA ALA A 88 39.89 -9.64 -14.91
C ALA A 88 40.14 -8.15 -15.19
N VAL A 89 39.31 -7.58 -16.06
CA VAL A 89 39.24 -6.13 -16.28
C VAL A 89 38.32 -5.55 -15.21
N ILE A 90 38.89 -4.83 -14.25
CA ILE A 90 38.11 -4.07 -13.25
C ILE A 90 37.61 -2.80 -13.93
N THR A 91 36.29 -2.64 -14.00
CA THR A 91 35.64 -1.46 -14.57
C THR A 91 35.08 -0.56 -13.47
N ASN A 92 34.68 0.67 -13.82
CA ASN A 92 33.97 1.55 -12.89
C ASN A 92 32.69 0.89 -12.36
N LYS A 93 31.95 0.18 -13.22
CA LYS A 93 30.75 -0.57 -12.83
C LYS A 93 31.06 -1.64 -11.77
N THR A 94 32.18 -2.36 -11.94
CA THR A 94 32.67 -3.37 -11.00
C THR A 94 33.01 -2.77 -9.63
N CYS A 95 33.51 -1.53 -9.58
CA CYS A 95 33.80 -0.81 -8.35
C CYS A 95 32.57 -0.08 -7.76
N GLN A 96 31.46 -0.01 -8.49
CA GLN A 96 30.22 0.61 -8.03
C GLN A 96 29.28 -0.39 -7.34
N CYS A 97 29.50 -1.70 -7.46
CA CYS A 97 28.64 -2.71 -6.81
C CYS A 97 27.14 -2.48 -7.07
N GLU A 98 26.80 -2.06 -8.30
CA GLU A 98 25.44 -1.63 -8.66
C GLU A 98 24.41 -2.74 -8.47
N ASP A 99 24.80 -4.00 -8.69
CA ASP A 99 23.90 -5.14 -8.59
C ASP A 99 23.53 -5.43 -7.13
N GLU A 100 24.51 -5.43 -6.21
CA GLU A 100 24.27 -5.64 -4.78
C GLU A 100 23.52 -4.46 -4.15
N ILE A 101 23.87 -3.22 -4.54
CA ILE A 101 23.15 -2.01 -4.10
C ILE A 101 21.72 -2.02 -4.65
N GLY A 102 21.52 -2.41 -5.90
CA GLY A 102 20.21 -2.53 -6.53
C GLY A 102 19.34 -3.57 -5.82
N ALA A 103 19.91 -4.71 -5.44
CA ALA A 103 19.19 -5.75 -4.69
C ALA A 103 18.75 -5.25 -3.30
N TYR A 104 19.61 -4.54 -2.57
CA TYR A 104 19.24 -3.92 -1.29
C TYR A 104 18.14 -2.87 -1.47
N GLN A 105 18.27 -2.00 -2.48
CA GLN A 105 17.28 -0.98 -2.79
C GLN A 105 15.90 -1.59 -3.07
N GLU A 106 15.85 -2.66 -3.88
CA GLU A 106 14.61 -3.36 -4.21
C GLU A 106 13.95 -3.95 -2.96
N GLN A 107 14.73 -4.54 -2.04
CA GLN A 107 14.21 -5.03 -0.75
C GLN A 107 13.57 -3.92 0.08
N GLU A 108 14.21 -2.75 0.14
CA GLU A 108 13.68 -1.59 0.87
C GLU A 108 12.42 -1.01 0.19
N VAL A 109 12.39 -0.91 -1.13
CA VAL A 109 11.21 -0.48 -1.89
C VAL A 109 10.04 -1.44 -1.66
N GLN A 110 10.27 -2.76 -1.71
CA GLN A 110 9.25 -3.76 -1.44
C GLN A 110 8.74 -3.71 0.00
N TYR A 111 9.63 -3.46 0.97
CA TYR A 111 9.26 -3.27 2.36
C TYR A 111 8.33 -2.06 2.52
N LEU A 112 8.72 -0.91 1.96
CA LEU A 112 7.92 0.31 2.03
C LEU A 112 6.58 0.15 1.32
N HIS A 113 6.55 -0.45 0.13
CA HIS A 113 5.30 -0.77 -0.56
C HIS A 113 4.35 -1.59 0.32
N LYS A 114 4.87 -2.61 1.00
CA LYS A 114 4.10 -3.43 1.93
C LYS A 114 3.51 -2.61 3.07
N ILE A 115 4.33 -1.79 3.73
CA ILE A 115 3.89 -0.98 4.86
C ILE A 115 2.83 0.05 4.43
N PHE A 116 3.06 0.78 3.33
CA PHE A 116 2.09 1.75 2.84
C PHE A 116 0.79 1.10 2.32
N SER A 117 0.86 -0.09 1.73
CA SER A 117 -0.32 -0.87 1.39
C SER A 117 -1.17 -1.21 2.62
N LEU A 118 -0.54 -1.56 3.74
CA LEU A 118 -1.24 -1.82 5.00
C LEU A 118 -1.81 -0.54 5.63
N LEU A 119 -1.07 0.56 5.59
CA LEU A 119 -1.57 1.87 6.07
C LEU A 119 -2.79 2.32 5.28
N ARG A 120 -2.73 2.16 3.95
CA ARG A 120 -3.89 2.35 3.07
C ARG A 120 -5.03 1.46 3.56
N LEU A 121 -4.86 0.15 3.72
CA LEU A 121 -5.94 -0.74 4.20
C LEU A 121 -6.52 -0.34 5.58
N TYR A 122 -5.70 0.17 6.49
CA TYR A 122 -6.14 0.56 7.82
C TYR A 122 -7.11 1.75 7.81
N LYS A 123 -6.84 2.79 7.02
CA LYS A 123 -7.67 4.01 7.00
C LYS A 123 -7.71 4.66 5.62
N ASN A 124 -8.82 5.32 5.33
CA ASN A 124 -8.93 6.16 4.14
C ASN A 124 -8.03 7.40 4.23
N GLY A 125 -7.81 8.01 3.07
CA GLY A 125 -6.84 9.10 2.91
C GLY A 125 -5.67 8.67 2.04
N ASN A 126 -5.01 9.66 1.47
CA ASN A 126 -3.82 9.47 0.67
C ASN A 126 -2.60 9.36 1.60
N ILE A 127 -1.87 8.26 1.46
CA ILE A 127 -0.62 8.02 2.16
C ILE A 127 0.27 7.15 1.29
N GLY A 128 1.54 7.49 1.25
CA GLY A 128 2.55 6.80 0.47
C GLY A 128 3.72 7.71 0.16
N LEU A 129 4.60 7.23 -0.72
CA LEU A 129 5.78 7.96 -1.16
C LEU A 129 5.61 8.32 -2.64
N TYR A 130 6.02 9.52 -3.01
CA TYR A 130 6.23 9.87 -4.41
C TYR A 130 7.65 9.52 -4.86
N GLN A 131 8.63 9.82 -4.01
CA GLN A 131 10.05 9.56 -4.28
C GLN A 131 10.75 9.10 -3.00
N THR A 132 11.59 8.08 -3.14
CA THR A 132 12.49 7.60 -2.08
C THR A 132 13.94 7.85 -2.50
N PHE A 133 14.69 8.52 -1.64
CA PHE A 133 16.06 8.90 -1.86
C PHE A 133 17.00 7.98 -1.08
N PHE A 134 18.05 7.49 -1.74
CA PHE A 134 19.06 6.62 -1.16
C PHE A 134 20.44 7.25 -1.34
N ASN A 135 21.16 7.50 -0.24
CA ASN A 135 22.56 7.90 -0.27
C ASN A 135 23.42 6.76 0.28
N TYR A 136 24.15 6.08 -0.61
CA TYR A 136 25.08 5.00 -0.26
C TYR A 136 26.49 5.52 -0.13
N ARG A 137 27.23 5.02 0.87
CA ARG A 137 28.66 5.30 1.08
C ARG A 137 29.37 4.02 1.46
N PHE A 138 30.46 3.71 0.76
CA PHE A 138 31.23 2.48 1.00
C PHE A 138 32.66 2.63 0.47
N LYS A 139 33.52 1.67 0.85
CA LYS A 139 34.93 1.65 0.43
C LYS A 139 35.29 0.33 -0.23
N VAL A 140 35.72 0.37 -1.49
CA VAL A 140 36.12 -0.81 -2.26
C VAL A 140 37.64 -0.95 -2.24
N LEU A 141 38.13 -2.19 -2.19
CA LEU A 141 39.56 -2.53 -2.09
C LEU A 141 40.30 -1.89 -0.90
N GLY A 142 39.58 -1.35 0.09
CA GLY A 142 40.17 -0.71 1.27
C GLY A 142 40.68 0.73 1.06
N PHE A 143 40.62 1.28 -0.16
CA PHE A 143 41.09 2.65 -0.44
C PHE A 143 40.20 3.46 -1.40
N ILE A 144 39.29 2.84 -2.15
CA ILE A 144 38.42 3.55 -3.11
C ILE A 144 37.11 3.93 -2.42
N ASN A 145 36.95 5.20 -2.09
CA ASN A 145 35.69 5.71 -1.53
C ASN A 145 34.66 5.87 -2.65
N ASN A 146 33.46 5.33 -2.43
CA ASN A 146 32.32 5.49 -3.31
C ASN A 146 31.19 6.21 -2.58
N THR A 147 30.49 7.09 -3.30
CA THR A 147 29.23 7.68 -2.89
C THR A 147 28.27 7.60 -4.05
N GLN A 148 27.08 7.06 -3.82
CA GLN A 148 26.06 6.90 -4.83
C GLN A 148 24.73 7.45 -4.34
N ASN A 149 24.06 8.19 -5.20
CA ASN A 149 22.73 8.71 -4.96
C ASN A 149 21.78 7.99 -5.90
N HIS A 150 20.89 7.18 -5.35
CA HIS A 150 19.81 6.57 -6.11
C HIS A 150 18.48 7.18 -5.71
N THR A 151 17.54 7.05 -6.63
CA THR A 151 16.17 7.47 -6.42
C THR A 151 15.25 6.37 -6.93
N SER A 152 14.22 6.05 -6.15
CA SER A 152 13.05 5.33 -6.63
C SER A 152 11.88 6.31 -6.75
N LYS A 153 11.31 6.43 -7.94
CA LYS A 153 10.12 7.27 -8.20
C LYS A 153 8.91 6.38 -8.37
N ASN A 154 7.90 6.62 -7.55
CA ASN A 154 6.58 6.01 -7.64
C ASN A 154 5.60 7.08 -8.11
N SER A 155 5.57 7.33 -9.42
CA SER A 155 4.60 8.22 -10.07
C SER A 155 3.20 7.60 -9.99
N THR A 156 2.57 7.74 -8.83
CA THR A 156 1.32 7.09 -8.43
C THR A 156 0.32 8.13 -7.92
N ARG A 157 -0.88 7.68 -7.52
CA ARG A 157 -1.93 8.50 -6.88
C ARG A 157 -1.44 9.44 -5.78
N ASN A 158 -0.32 9.13 -5.12
CA ASN A 158 0.23 9.97 -4.06
C ASN A 158 0.47 11.42 -4.53
N ALA A 159 0.61 11.69 -5.83
CA ALA A 159 0.73 13.04 -6.39
C ALA A 159 -0.61 13.77 -6.62
N TYR A 160 -1.74 13.06 -6.68
CA TYR A 160 -3.03 13.60 -7.17
C TYR A 160 -4.19 13.54 -6.17
N ASP A 161 -4.20 12.60 -5.22
CA ASP A 161 -5.27 12.52 -4.21
C ASP A 161 -4.99 13.46 -3.02
N GLU A 162 -5.78 14.50 -2.88
CA GLU A 162 -5.58 15.50 -1.83
C GLU A 162 -6.18 15.13 -0.46
N ARG A 163 -6.87 13.99 -0.35
CA ARG A 163 -7.48 13.55 0.92
C ARG A 163 -6.38 13.25 1.93
N LYS A 164 -6.34 13.97 3.05
CA LYS A 164 -5.31 13.75 4.07
C LYS A 164 -5.50 12.44 4.82
N TYR A 165 -4.41 11.72 5.07
CA TYR A 165 -4.35 10.61 6.00
C TYR A 165 -4.06 11.12 7.42
N ILE A 166 -5.08 11.07 8.28
CA ILE A 166 -5.01 11.60 9.64
C ILE A 166 -5.49 10.53 10.62
N LEU A 167 -4.69 10.26 11.64
CA LEU A 167 -5.03 9.36 12.73
C LEU A 167 -5.55 10.13 13.94
N ALA A 168 -6.61 9.62 14.55
CA ALA A 168 -6.96 10.09 15.89
C ALA A 168 -5.93 9.55 16.88
N THR A 169 -5.72 10.23 18.01
CA THR A 169 -4.72 9.80 19.02
C THR A 169 -4.93 8.35 19.48
N GLU A 170 -6.18 7.93 19.65
CA GLU A 170 -6.53 6.55 20.02
C GLU A 170 -6.31 5.52 18.90
N ASP A 171 -6.23 5.95 17.64
CA ASP A 171 -6.04 5.08 16.49
C ASP A 171 -4.56 4.76 16.25
N VAL A 172 -3.62 5.55 16.78
CA VAL A 172 -2.19 5.34 16.55
C VAL A 172 -1.75 3.95 17.05
N GLU A 173 -2.10 3.60 18.30
CA GLU A 173 -1.74 2.29 18.86
C GLU A 173 -2.46 1.16 18.13
N ARG A 174 -3.72 1.37 17.74
CA ARG A 174 -4.48 0.39 16.94
C ARG A 174 -3.85 0.18 15.57
N CYS A 175 -3.34 1.24 14.95
CA CYS A 175 -2.63 1.19 13.67
C CYS A 175 -1.31 0.45 13.81
N ASN A 176 -0.52 0.74 14.83
CA ASN A 176 0.72 0.02 15.13
C ASN A 176 0.45 -1.47 15.37
N GLN A 177 -0.59 -1.80 16.13
CA GLN A 177 -1.01 -3.18 16.32
C GLN A 177 -1.42 -3.84 15.01
N PHE A 178 -2.18 -3.14 14.16
CA PHE A 178 -2.57 -3.61 12.83
C PHE A 178 -1.33 -3.92 11.97
N LEU A 179 -0.34 -3.02 11.92
CA LEU A 179 0.91 -3.26 11.19
C LEU A 179 1.65 -4.49 11.73
N ARG A 180 1.77 -4.62 13.05
CA ARG A 180 2.44 -5.79 13.68
C ARG A 180 1.71 -7.10 13.36
N ASP A 181 0.39 -7.10 13.40
CA ASP A 181 -0.44 -8.27 13.17
C ASP A 181 -0.37 -8.78 11.73
N TYR A 182 -0.29 -7.86 10.76
CA TYR A 182 -0.54 -8.21 9.37
C TYR A 182 0.69 -8.15 8.44
N LYS A 183 1.80 -7.49 8.82
CA LYS A 183 2.98 -7.28 7.94
C LYS A 183 3.81 -8.51 7.55
N LEU A 184 3.50 -9.68 8.09
CA LEU A 184 4.22 -10.93 7.84
C LEU A 184 3.38 -11.88 6.98
N GLN A 185 3.11 -13.08 7.48
CA GLN A 185 2.47 -14.17 6.75
C GLN A 185 1.13 -13.77 6.11
N ILE A 186 0.30 -12.99 6.81
CA ILE A 186 -1.02 -12.59 6.31
C ILE A 186 -0.89 -11.67 5.08
N TYR A 187 -0.02 -10.66 5.14
CA TYR A 187 0.25 -9.83 3.97
C TYR A 187 0.76 -10.68 2.80
N SER A 188 1.74 -11.57 3.02
CA SER A 188 2.29 -12.41 1.96
C SER A 188 1.22 -13.29 1.28
N MET A 189 0.30 -13.88 2.06
CA MET A 189 -0.79 -14.69 1.52
C MET A 189 -1.81 -13.87 0.75
N MET A 190 -2.12 -12.66 1.22
CA MET A 190 -3.15 -11.81 0.63
C MET A 190 -2.59 -10.81 -0.40
N LYS A 191 -1.27 -10.81 -0.63
CA LYS A 191 -0.57 -9.84 -1.47
C LYS A 191 -1.25 -9.63 -2.83
N PRO A 192 -1.66 -10.66 -3.60
CA PRO A 192 -2.30 -10.44 -4.89
C PRO A 192 -3.60 -9.61 -4.81
N ILE A 193 -4.40 -9.80 -3.75
CA ILE A 193 -5.65 -9.07 -3.55
C ILE A 193 -5.36 -7.64 -3.09
N ILE A 194 -4.35 -7.47 -2.22
CA ILE A 194 -3.94 -6.16 -1.71
C ILE A 194 -3.31 -5.32 -2.83
N ASP A 195 -2.46 -5.92 -3.66
CA ASP A 195 -1.85 -5.27 -4.82
C ASP A 195 -2.93 -4.80 -5.80
N GLU A 196 -3.93 -5.64 -6.09
CA GLU A 196 -5.05 -5.27 -6.97
C GLU A 196 -5.84 -4.08 -6.41
N PHE A 197 -6.10 -4.09 -5.10
CA PHE A 197 -6.74 -2.96 -4.42
C PHE A 197 -5.89 -1.69 -4.49
N VAL A 198 -4.58 -1.81 -4.26
CA VAL A 198 -3.63 -0.70 -4.34
C VAL A 198 -3.52 -0.15 -5.76
N TRP A 199 -3.53 -1.02 -6.75
CA TRP A 199 -3.55 -0.64 -8.15
C TRP A 199 -4.84 0.12 -8.48
N GLY A 200 -5.99 -0.31 -7.96
CA GLY A 200 -7.24 0.43 -8.05
C GLY A 200 -7.19 1.79 -7.38
N LEU A 201 -6.46 1.91 -6.26
CA LEU A 201 -6.20 3.21 -5.67
C LEU A 201 -5.43 4.08 -6.66
N GLU A 202 -4.43 3.56 -7.36
CA GLU A 202 -3.49 4.34 -8.18
C GLU A 202 -4.05 4.89 -9.50
N GLN A 203 -5.27 4.49 -9.88
CA GLN A 203 -5.91 4.93 -11.12
C GLN A 203 -6.34 6.40 -11.08
N THR A 204 -6.10 7.12 -12.16
CA THR A 204 -6.52 8.52 -12.31
C THR A 204 -7.97 8.66 -12.77
N ASP A 205 -8.47 7.69 -13.55
CA ASP A 205 -9.85 7.65 -13.99
C ASP A 205 -10.70 6.74 -13.08
N ALA A 206 -11.90 7.22 -12.74
CA ALA A 206 -12.77 6.53 -11.81
C ALA A 206 -13.27 5.16 -12.33
N PRO A 207 -13.61 4.99 -13.63
CA PRO A 207 -14.00 3.68 -14.16
C PRO A 207 -12.95 2.58 -13.99
N THR A 208 -11.68 2.86 -14.32
CA THR A 208 -10.61 1.87 -14.16
C THR A 208 -10.39 1.55 -12.69
N GLY A 209 -10.45 2.54 -11.80
CA GLY A 209 -10.42 2.31 -10.35
C GLY A 209 -11.54 1.37 -9.86
N PHE A 210 -12.77 1.57 -10.37
CA PHE A 210 -13.92 0.70 -10.10
C PHE A 210 -13.72 -0.73 -10.59
N GLU A 211 -13.11 -0.90 -11.76
CA GLU A 211 -12.78 -2.20 -12.31
C GLU A 211 -11.82 -2.94 -11.38
N GLN A 212 -10.70 -2.31 -11.00
CA GLN A 212 -9.70 -2.93 -10.11
C GLN A 212 -10.29 -3.26 -8.73
N TYR A 213 -11.11 -2.38 -8.16
CA TYR A 213 -11.83 -2.67 -6.92
C TYR A 213 -12.76 -3.87 -7.03
N THR A 214 -13.48 -3.99 -8.15
CA THR A 214 -14.34 -5.16 -8.39
C THR A 214 -13.49 -6.42 -8.56
N THR A 215 -12.39 -6.35 -9.30
CA THR A 215 -11.45 -7.47 -9.47
C THR A 215 -10.89 -7.95 -8.13
N ALA A 216 -10.45 -7.03 -7.25
CA ALA A 216 -9.99 -7.37 -5.92
C ALA A 216 -11.05 -8.12 -5.09
N LEU A 217 -12.31 -7.67 -5.15
CA LEU A 217 -13.44 -8.35 -4.50
C LEU A 217 -13.72 -9.74 -5.13
N GLU A 218 -13.66 -9.87 -6.45
CA GLU A 218 -13.80 -11.16 -7.14
C GLU A 218 -12.70 -12.14 -6.73
N MET A 219 -11.43 -11.70 -6.71
CA MET A 219 -10.28 -12.49 -6.28
C MET A 219 -10.44 -12.97 -4.83
N ALA A 220 -11.00 -12.13 -3.97
CA ALA A 220 -11.22 -12.43 -2.56
C ALA A 220 -12.40 -13.39 -2.33
N LEU A 221 -13.53 -13.16 -2.99
CA LEU A 221 -14.82 -13.75 -2.61
C LEU A 221 -15.49 -14.64 -3.66
N LEU A 222 -14.87 -14.85 -4.82
CA LEU A 222 -15.37 -15.79 -5.83
C LEU A 222 -14.36 -16.92 -6.11
N PRO A 223 -14.85 -18.15 -6.37
CA PRO A 223 -14.08 -19.18 -7.05
C PRO A 223 -13.96 -18.86 -8.54
N VAL A 224 -12.94 -19.45 -9.17
CA VAL A 224 -12.66 -19.27 -10.59
C VAL A 224 -13.83 -19.80 -11.44
N ASN A 225 -14.22 -19.05 -12.47
CA ASN A 225 -15.26 -19.43 -13.46
C ASN A 225 -16.68 -19.69 -12.91
N GLN A 226 -17.08 -18.98 -11.85
CA GLN A 226 -18.44 -19.11 -11.30
C GLN A 226 -19.50 -18.31 -12.11
N PRO A 227 -20.63 -18.92 -12.54
CA PRO A 227 -21.76 -18.19 -13.10
C PRO A 227 -22.49 -17.37 -12.01
N GLY A 228 -23.20 -16.31 -12.41
CA GLY A 228 -23.97 -15.49 -11.47
C GLY A 228 -23.12 -14.61 -10.53
N LYS A 229 -21.90 -14.26 -10.96
CA LYS A 229 -20.92 -13.49 -10.18
C LYS A 229 -21.51 -12.28 -9.45
N LYS A 230 -22.31 -11.47 -10.15
CA LYS A 230 -22.95 -10.26 -9.61
C LYS A 230 -23.74 -10.54 -8.33
N GLN A 231 -24.69 -11.47 -8.38
CA GLN A 231 -25.56 -11.79 -7.24
C GLN A 231 -24.76 -12.44 -6.12
N MET A 232 -23.82 -13.32 -6.47
CA MET A 232 -23.01 -14.04 -5.48
C MET A 232 -22.06 -13.11 -4.72
N LEU A 233 -21.39 -12.21 -5.44
CA LEU A 233 -20.46 -11.25 -4.86
C LEU A 233 -21.20 -10.28 -3.93
N SER A 234 -22.32 -9.71 -4.39
CA SER A 234 -23.13 -8.77 -3.61
C SER A 234 -23.65 -9.40 -2.32
N ASN A 235 -24.20 -10.63 -2.39
CA ASN A 235 -24.63 -11.38 -1.21
C ASN A 235 -23.49 -11.65 -0.23
N ARG A 236 -22.32 -12.08 -0.71
CA ARG A 236 -21.17 -12.43 0.12
C ARG A 236 -20.60 -11.22 0.86
N ILE A 237 -20.49 -10.08 0.17
CA ILE A 237 -20.03 -8.81 0.79
C ILE A 237 -21.05 -8.36 1.84
N ALA A 238 -22.33 -8.38 1.50
CA ALA A 238 -23.41 -7.98 2.40
C ALA A 238 -23.41 -8.76 3.71
N VAL A 239 -23.33 -10.10 3.67
CA VAL A 239 -23.32 -10.92 4.90
C VAL A 239 -21.98 -10.93 5.63
N LEU A 240 -20.88 -10.54 4.95
CA LEU A 240 -19.57 -10.40 5.58
C LEU A 240 -19.47 -9.11 6.38
N LEU A 241 -20.02 -8.01 5.86
CA LEU A 241 -19.86 -6.67 6.42
C LEU A 241 -21.07 -6.19 7.25
N GLY A 242 -22.29 -6.59 6.88
CA GLY A 242 -23.51 -6.12 7.51
C GLY A 242 -23.66 -6.63 8.95
N LYS A 243 -23.90 -5.71 9.89
CA LYS A 243 -24.04 -6.02 11.33
C LYS A 243 -25.48 -6.37 11.73
N ASN A 244 -26.45 -5.99 10.90
CA ASN A 244 -27.88 -6.24 11.09
C ASN A 244 -28.56 -6.40 9.72
N ASP A 245 -29.83 -6.79 9.72
CA ASP A 245 -30.56 -7.12 8.49
C ASP A 245 -30.72 -5.93 7.54
N ALA A 246 -30.95 -4.72 8.10
CA ALA A 246 -31.07 -3.51 7.30
C ALA A 246 -29.74 -3.15 6.60
N GLU A 247 -28.62 -3.28 7.31
CA GLU A 247 -27.29 -3.11 6.71
C GLU A 247 -27.01 -4.18 5.64
N VAL A 248 -27.38 -5.43 5.87
CA VAL A 248 -27.20 -6.50 4.88
C VAL A 248 -27.93 -6.15 3.58
N VAL A 249 -29.19 -5.72 3.65
CA VAL A 249 -29.97 -5.29 2.47
C VAL A 249 -29.32 -4.08 1.80
N GLY A 250 -28.99 -3.04 2.56
CA GLY A 250 -28.40 -1.82 2.02
C GLY A 250 -27.06 -2.06 1.30
N ILE A 251 -26.19 -2.89 1.89
CA ILE A 251 -24.90 -3.26 1.27
C ILE A 251 -25.14 -4.12 0.02
N HIS A 252 -26.05 -5.08 0.09
CA HIS A 252 -26.39 -5.94 -1.05
C HIS A 252 -26.83 -5.10 -2.26
N ASP A 253 -27.80 -4.20 -2.07
CA ASP A 253 -28.36 -3.39 -3.15
C ASP A 253 -27.31 -2.45 -3.72
N LYS A 254 -26.51 -1.81 -2.86
CA LYS A 254 -25.41 -0.94 -3.28
C LYS A 254 -24.35 -1.70 -4.10
N MET A 255 -24.02 -2.93 -3.71
CA MET A 255 -23.08 -3.75 -4.47
C MET A 255 -23.65 -4.20 -5.82
N LEU A 256 -24.97 -4.43 -5.93
CA LEU A 256 -25.61 -4.71 -7.21
C LEU A 256 -25.54 -3.51 -8.16
N ASP A 257 -25.71 -2.29 -7.63
CA ASP A 257 -25.56 -1.06 -8.39
C ASP A 257 -24.12 -0.87 -8.86
N PHE A 258 -23.13 -1.01 -7.96
CA PHE A 258 -21.71 -0.91 -8.33
C PHE A 258 -21.28 -1.91 -9.40
N TYR A 259 -21.76 -3.15 -9.32
CA TYR A 259 -21.48 -4.13 -10.36
C TYR A 259 -22.15 -3.76 -11.69
N ARG A 260 -23.36 -3.17 -11.66
CA ARG A 260 -24.02 -2.64 -12.86
C ARG A 260 -23.19 -1.52 -13.48
N TYR A 261 -22.75 -0.54 -12.70
CA TYR A 261 -21.95 0.59 -13.18
C TYR A 261 -20.65 0.14 -13.85
N ARG A 262 -19.95 -0.84 -13.26
CA ARG A 262 -18.77 -1.44 -13.89
C ARG A 262 -19.12 -2.11 -15.22
N SER A 263 -20.23 -2.85 -15.29
CA SER A 263 -20.67 -3.56 -16.50
C SER A 263 -21.01 -2.57 -17.63
N GLU A 264 -21.76 -1.52 -17.32
CA GLU A 264 -22.12 -0.44 -18.26
C GLU A 264 -20.85 0.26 -18.78
N SER A 265 -19.94 0.62 -17.87
CA SER A 265 -18.69 1.27 -18.26
C SER A 265 -17.79 0.39 -19.13
N LEU A 266 -17.70 -0.91 -18.86
CA LEU A 266 -16.82 -1.83 -19.61
C LEU A 266 -17.39 -2.25 -20.96
N HIS A 267 -18.70 -2.51 -21.04
CA HIS A 267 -19.32 -3.07 -22.25
C HIS A 267 -19.99 -2.01 -23.12
N GLU A 268 -20.48 -0.94 -22.52
CA GLU A 268 -21.22 0.11 -23.21
C GLU A 268 -20.41 1.42 -23.29
N GLY A 269 -19.26 1.48 -22.60
CA GLY A 269 -18.43 2.69 -22.52
C GLY A 269 -19.06 3.80 -21.67
N ASP A 270 -20.12 3.50 -20.92
CA ASP A 270 -20.85 4.48 -20.12
C ASP A 270 -20.36 4.50 -18.66
N GLY A 271 -19.44 5.43 -18.37
CA GLY A 271 -18.96 5.69 -17.01
C GLY A 271 -19.74 6.75 -16.25
N SER A 272 -20.86 7.25 -16.79
CA SER A 272 -21.57 8.42 -16.22
C SER A 272 -22.13 8.19 -14.81
N ASN A 273 -22.41 6.93 -14.47
CA ASN A 273 -22.86 6.52 -13.14
C ASN A 273 -21.72 6.41 -12.10
N ILE A 274 -20.46 6.55 -12.51
CA ILE A 274 -19.28 6.44 -11.65
C ILE A 274 -18.77 7.85 -11.34
N SER A 275 -19.26 8.44 -10.25
CA SER A 275 -18.68 9.68 -9.72
C SER A 275 -17.54 9.41 -8.74
N LYS A 276 -16.84 10.48 -8.34
CA LYS A 276 -15.82 10.41 -7.28
C LYS A 276 -16.38 9.89 -5.96
N GLN A 277 -17.65 10.18 -5.65
CA GLN A 277 -18.28 9.73 -4.42
C GLN A 277 -18.52 8.21 -4.44
N GLU A 278 -19.07 7.67 -5.53
CA GLU A 278 -19.24 6.23 -5.72
C GLU A 278 -17.89 5.51 -5.66
N LEU A 279 -16.82 6.10 -6.22
CA LEU A 279 -15.47 5.51 -6.17
C LEU A 279 -14.95 5.41 -4.75
N ILE A 280 -15.15 6.45 -3.94
CA ILE A 280 -14.73 6.48 -2.53
C ILE A 280 -15.56 5.48 -1.70
N GLU A 281 -16.86 5.36 -1.99
CA GLU A 281 -17.72 4.37 -1.33
C GLU A 281 -17.29 2.93 -1.66
N MET A 282 -17.04 2.64 -2.94
CA MET A 282 -16.53 1.34 -3.38
C MET A 282 -15.15 1.04 -2.78
N GLU A 283 -14.23 2.02 -2.78
CA GLU A 283 -12.92 1.95 -2.11
C GLU A 283 -13.09 1.49 -0.65
N ASN A 284 -14.06 2.05 0.07
CA ASN A 284 -14.32 1.72 1.47
C ASN A 284 -14.91 0.32 1.67
N TYR A 285 -15.79 -0.15 0.78
CA TYR A 285 -16.29 -1.53 0.85
C TYR A 285 -15.20 -2.56 0.57
N VAL A 286 -14.32 -2.29 -0.40
CA VAL A 286 -13.18 -3.18 -0.70
C VAL A 286 -12.21 -3.21 0.48
N ARG A 287 -11.87 -2.04 1.04
CA ARG A 287 -11.02 -1.90 2.23
C ARG A 287 -11.55 -2.71 3.41
N GLN A 288 -12.83 -2.55 3.75
CA GLN A 288 -13.46 -3.29 4.84
C GLN A 288 -13.52 -4.79 4.57
N THR A 289 -13.83 -5.19 3.33
CA THR A 289 -13.84 -6.60 2.92
C THR A 289 -12.47 -7.25 3.11
N ILE A 290 -11.42 -6.64 2.56
CA ILE A 290 -10.04 -7.14 2.70
C ILE A 290 -9.64 -7.23 4.17
N THR A 291 -9.95 -6.18 4.95
CA THR A 291 -9.62 -6.15 6.39
C THR A 291 -10.34 -7.25 7.18
N ALA A 292 -11.63 -7.50 6.90
CA ALA A 292 -12.39 -8.58 7.53
C ALA A 292 -11.80 -9.95 7.20
N ILE A 293 -11.37 -10.15 5.95
CA ILE A 293 -10.70 -11.38 5.53
C ILE A 293 -9.35 -11.53 6.22
N MET A 294 -8.53 -10.46 6.31
CA MET A 294 -7.26 -10.47 7.02
C MET A 294 -7.43 -10.85 8.49
N GLN A 295 -8.44 -10.28 9.16
CA GLN A 295 -8.76 -10.62 10.55
C GLN A 295 -9.15 -12.10 10.68
N LYS A 296 -9.95 -12.62 9.76
CA LYS A 296 -10.29 -14.05 9.75
C LYS A 296 -9.07 -14.94 9.52
N SER A 297 -8.19 -14.56 8.59
CA SER A 297 -6.92 -15.24 8.34
C SER A 297 -6.06 -15.29 9.60
N LYS A 298 -5.97 -14.18 10.34
CA LYS A 298 -5.27 -14.12 11.63
C LYS A 298 -5.83 -15.11 12.64
N CYS A 299 -7.15 -15.13 12.81
CA CYS A 299 -7.81 -16.06 13.74
C CYS A 299 -7.57 -17.53 13.37
N GLN A 300 -7.57 -17.85 12.08
CA GLN A 300 -7.31 -19.21 11.62
C GLN A 300 -5.85 -19.62 11.77
N LEU A 301 -4.90 -18.74 11.46
CA LEU A 301 -3.47 -19.01 11.65
C LEU A 301 -3.06 -19.13 13.12
N ALA A 302 -3.79 -18.47 14.02
CA ALA A 302 -3.61 -18.65 15.46
C ALA A 302 -3.98 -20.08 15.94
N ILE A 303 -4.84 -20.77 15.18
CA ILE A 303 -5.23 -22.17 15.45
C ILE A 303 -4.27 -23.13 14.72
N ASP A 304 -3.99 -22.86 13.45
CA ASP A 304 -3.11 -23.66 12.61
C ASP A 304 -2.30 -22.75 11.68
N ASN A 305 -1.02 -22.56 12.01
CA ASN A 305 -0.12 -21.66 11.29
C ASN A 305 0.34 -22.19 9.93
N THR A 306 0.00 -23.44 9.58
CA THR A 306 0.36 -24.07 8.30
C THR A 306 -0.69 -23.84 7.21
N LYS A 307 -1.88 -23.34 7.58
CA LYS A 307 -2.95 -23.05 6.61
C LYS A 307 -2.48 -22.14 5.50
N THR A 308 -2.81 -22.53 4.27
CA THR A 308 -2.59 -21.72 3.09
C THR A 308 -3.74 -20.73 2.88
N TRP A 309 -3.54 -19.78 1.96
CA TRP A 309 -4.63 -18.90 1.52
C TRP A 309 -5.84 -19.70 0.97
N ILE A 310 -5.60 -20.82 0.28
CA ILE A 310 -6.66 -21.64 -0.31
C ILE A 310 -7.52 -22.26 0.79
N ASP A 311 -6.90 -22.78 1.86
CA ASP A 311 -7.62 -23.39 2.99
C ASP A 311 -8.51 -22.34 3.68
N ILE A 312 -7.92 -21.18 4.00
CA ILE A 312 -8.62 -20.07 4.64
C ILE A 312 -9.77 -19.56 3.77
N LYS A 313 -9.55 -19.42 2.46
CA LYS A 313 -10.57 -18.98 1.49
C LYS A 313 -11.71 -19.99 1.41
N ASN A 314 -11.44 -21.29 1.38
CA ASN A 314 -12.48 -22.32 1.36
C ASN A 314 -13.34 -22.28 2.62
N ASP A 315 -12.73 -22.15 3.79
CA ASP A 315 -13.43 -21.99 5.07
C ASP A 315 -14.27 -20.72 5.11
N LEU A 316 -13.76 -19.61 4.54
CA LEU A 316 -14.52 -18.38 4.34
C LEU A 316 -15.72 -18.58 3.41
N MET A 317 -15.54 -19.24 2.27
CA MET A 317 -16.61 -19.46 1.31
C MET A 317 -17.73 -20.31 1.90
N ASN A 318 -17.40 -21.38 2.63
CA ASN A 318 -18.39 -22.23 3.27
C ASN A 318 -19.21 -21.47 4.30
N GLU A 319 -18.57 -20.68 5.16
CA GLU A 319 -19.29 -19.85 6.14
C GLU A 319 -20.22 -18.83 5.46
N LEU A 320 -19.73 -18.14 4.43
CA LEU A 320 -20.52 -17.14 3.71
C LEU A 320 -21.71 -17.79 2.97
N ILE A 321 -21.53 -18.97 2.39
CA ILE A 321 -22.63 -19.72 1.76
C ILE A 321 -23.72 -20.00 2.78
N SER A 322 -23.38 -20.52 3.96
CA SER A 322 -24.36 -20.77 5.02
C SER A 322 -25.05 -19.49 5.49
N LYS A 323 -24.31 -18.40 5.69
CA LYS A 323 -24.89 -17.09 6.06
C LYS A 323 -25.87 -16.56 5.02
N VAL A 324 -25.51 -16.64 3.73
CA VAL A 324 -26.39 -16.22 2.63
C VAL A 324 -27.66 -17.06 2.59
N VAL A 325 -27.57 -18.39 2.71
CA VAL A 325 -28.75 -19.27 2.73
C VAL A 325 -29.69 -18.88 3.87
N ASN A 326 -29.15 -18.67 5.08
CA ASN A 326 -29.96 -18.26 6.23
C ASN A 326 -30.68 -16.93 6.01
N LYS A 327 -30.01 -15.92 5.42
CA LYS A 327 -30.62 -14.62 5.11
C LYS A 327 -31.71 -14.73 4.04
N LYS A 328 -31.51 -15.57 3.02
CA LYS A 328 -32.54 -15.86 2.01
C LYS A 328 -33.76 -16.56 2.59
N THR A 329 -33.55 -17.57 3.44
CA THR A 329 -34.65 -18.26 4.11
C THR A 329 -35.46 -17.32 5.02
N ALA A 330 -34.79 -16.33 5.61
CA ALA A 330 -35.44 -15.29 6.41
C ALA A 330 -36.09 -14.16 5.57
N GLY A 331 -36.01 -14.20 4.23
CA GLY A 331 -36.59 -13.18 3.34
C GLY A 331 -35.84 -11.85 3.33
N ILE A 332 -34.56 -11.84 3.73
CA ILE A 332 -33.72 -10.64 3.82
C ILE A 332 -32.93 -10.42 2.51
N LEU A 333 -32.50 -11.49 1.84
CA LEU A 333 -31.71 -11.48 0.59
C LEU A 333 -32.37 -12.27 -0.55
#